data_AF-A0A6N6MQK9-F1
#
_entry.id   AF-A0A6N6MQK9-F1
#
_cell.length_a   1.000
_cell.length_b   1.000
_cell.length_c   1.000
_cell.angle_alpha   90.00
_cell.angle_beta   90.00
_cell.angle_gamma   90.00
#
_symmetry.space_group_name_H-M   'P 1'
#
loop_
_entity.id
_entity.type
_entity.pdbx_description
1 polymer ?
#
loop_
_entity_poly.entity_id
_entity_poly.type
_entity_poly.pdbx_seq_one_letter_code
_entity_poly.pdbx_strand_id
1 'polypeptide(L)'
;MALHGAVLRRGTLGRGGRARPRGLGQRLRELPGAAGVSADPIPVGAGADPVFSAPWEAQAFALVVSLHDRGLFSWSEWADALGAETRRTGRATDYAAWLATIETLLAARGIADPDALADRRAAFARAAAATPHGEPIRLANDPLSRDRA
;
A
#
# COMPACT_ATOMS: atom_id res chain seq x y z
N MET A 1 9.01 -15.85 31.06
CA MET A 1 9.86 -14.66 31.24
C MET A 1 9.31 -13.56 30.35
N ALA A 2 8.47 -12.70 30.91
CA ALA A 2 7.81 -11.60 30.22
C ALA A 2 8.47 -10.29 30.62
N LEU A 3 8.78 -9.42 29.66
CA LEU A 3 9.15 -8.04 29.93
C LEU A 3 8.22 -7.12 29.14
N HIS A 4 7.41 -6.40 29.90
CA HIS A 4 6.65 -5.22 29.48
C HIS A 4 7.59 -4.04 29.25
N GLY A 5 7.17 -3.11 28.39
CA GLY A 5 7.78 -1.78 28.28
C GLY A 5 6.96 -0.83 27.42
N ALA A 6 5.85 -0.34 27.97
CA ALA A 6 5.05 0.74 27.40
C ALA A 6 5.50 2.09 27.97
N VAL A 7 5.64 3.12 27.13
CA VAL A 7 5.62 4.53 27.57
C VAL A 7 4.87 5.39 26.54
N LEU A 8 3.71 5.88 26.97
CA LEU A 8 2.99 7.03 26.40
C LEU A 8 3.48 8.31 27.08
N ARG A 9 3.60 9.44 26.37
CA ARG A 9 3.15 10.75 26.88
C ARG A 9 2.76 11.72 25.75
N ARG A 10 1.59 12.30 25.93
CA ARG A 10 0.88 13.31 25.12
C ARG A 10 0.98 14.64 25.89
N GLY A 11 1.28 15.74 25.19
CA GLY A 11 1.21 17.11 25.70
C GLY A 11 0.20 17.95 24.93
N THR A 12 -0.57 18.77 25.64
CA THR A 12 -1.78 19.48 25.20
C THR A 12 -1.59 21.00 25.13
N LEU A 13 -2.11 21.58 24.03
CA LEU A 13 -2.81 22.88 23.84
C LEU A 13 -2.29 24.20 24.44
N GLY A 14 -2.12 25.19 23.56
CA GLY A 14 -2.17 26.63 23.84
C GLY A 14 -3.14 27.34 22.88
N ARG A 15 -3.98 28.23 23.40
CA ARG A 15 -5.18 28.83 22.80
C ARG A 15 -5.05 30.35 22.74
N GLY A 16 -5.61 30.98 21.71
CA GLY A 16 -5.94 32.42 21.65
C GLY A 16 -5.10 33.18 20.61
N GLY A 17 -5.62 34.11 19.81
CA GLY A 17 -6.91 34.76 19.78
C GLY A 17 -7.13 35.45 18.42
N ARG A 18 -8.40 35.79 18.17
CA ARG A 18 -8.93 36.36 16.91
C ARG A 18 -8.53 37.82 16.74
N ALA A 19 -8.34 38.26 15.49
CA ALA A 19 -8.95 39.49 14.97
C ALA A 19 -8.76 39.60 13.44
N ARG A 20 -9.88 39.63 12.70
CA ARG A 20 -9.99 40.38 11.44
C ARG A 20 -10.58 41.74 11.79
N PRO A 21 -10.21 42.80 11.06
CA PRO A 21 -11.21 43.37 10.17
C PRO A 21 -10.68 43.74 8.78
N ARG A 22 -11.64 43.85 7.87
CA ARG A 22 -11.51 44.28 6.48
C ARG A 22 -11.32 45.79 6.40
N GLY A 23 -10.57 46.26 5.41
CA GLY A 23 -10.56 47.65 4.96
C GLY A 23 -10.04 47.72 3.53
N LEU A 24 -10.94 48.07 2.61
CA LEU A 24 -10.69 48.22 1.17
C LEU A 24 -9.91 49.51 0.89
N GLY A 25 -8.92 49.44 0.00
CA GLY A 25 -8.21 50.62 -0.53
C GLY A 25 -7.46 50.26 -1.80
N GLN A 26 -8.07 50.51 -2.95
CA GLN A 26 -7.47 50.33 -4.26
C GLN A 26 -6.42 51.43 -4.56
N ARG A 27 -5.35 51.05 -5.27
CA ARG A 27 -4.96 51.51 -6.63
C ARG A 27 -3.46 51.80 -6.80
N LEU A 28 -2.97 51.23 -7.90
CA LEU A 28 -1.88 51.67 -8.79
C LEU A 28 -0.58 52.16 -8.13
N ARG A 29 0.51 51.42 -8.37
CA ARG A 29 1.40 51.70 -9.50
C ARG A 29 2.47 50.60 -9.62
N GLU A 30 2.59 50.13 -10.84
CA GLU A 30 3.60 49.26 -11.47
C GLU A 30 4.97 49.15 -10.79
N LEU A 31 5.44 47.90 -10.64
CA LEU A 31 6.85 47.57 -10.40
C LEU A 31 7.37 46.64 -11.51
N PRO A 32 8.56 46.91 -12.07
CA PRO A 32 9.17 46.11 -13.12
C PRO A 32 9.76 44.81 -12.56
N GLY A 33 9.51 43.70 -13.26
CA GLY A 33 10.37 42.50 -13.29
C GLY A 33 10.80 41.90 -11.95
N ALA A 34 9.87 41.42 -11.14
CA ALA A 34 10.21 40.48 -10.07
C ALA A 34 10.52 39.11 -10.70
N ALA A 35 11.79 38.73 -10.66
CA ALA A 35 12.27 37.41 -11.02
C ALA A 35 11.34 36.34 -10.41
N GLY A 36 10.69 35.58 -11.30
CA GLY A 36 9.96 34.39 -10.90
C GLY A 36 10.95 33.47 -10.19
N VAL A 37 10.70 33.22 -8.91
CA VAL A 37 11.40 32.19 -8.16
C VAL A 37 11.16 30.89 -8.92
N SER A 38 12.17 30.42 -9.66
CA SER A 38 12.28 29.02 -10.03
C SER A 38 12.15 28.27 -8.72
N ALA A 39 11.04 27.57 -8.53
CA ALA A 39 10.93 26.57 -7.50
C ALA A 39 11.85 25.44 -7.93
N ASP A 40 13.15 25.62 -7.75
CA ASP A 40 14.10 24.52 -7.84
C ASP A 40 13.57 23.44 -6.90
N PRO A 41 13.37 22.21 -7.38
CA PRO A 41 12.82 21.15 -6.55
C PRO A 41 13.71 20.98 -5.33
N ILE A 42 13.09 21.00 -4.14
CA ILE A 42 13.74 20.73 -2.86
C ILE A 42 14.54 19.42 -3.01
N PRO A 43 15.85 19.40 -2.76
CA PRO A 43 16.62 18.17 -2.82
C PRO A 43 16.14 17.27 -1.68
N VAL A 44 15.36 16.25 -2.03
CA VAL A 44 15.02 15.17 -1.10
C VAL A 44 16.33 14.47 -0.75
N GLY A 45 16.64 14.41 0.54
CA GLY A 45 17.95 13.95 1.02
C GLY A 45 18.41 12.63 0.38
N ALA A 46 19.60 12.66 -0.20
CA ALA A 46 20.52 11.54 -0.45
C ALA A 46 19.88 10.16 -0.80
N GLY A 47 19.56 9.98 -2.09
CA GLY A 47 20.28 9.01 -2.91
C GLY A 47 20.24 7.52 -2.53
N ALA A 48 19.07 6.97 -2.23
CA ALA A 48 18.84 5.54 -2.39
C ALA A 48 17.57 5.33 -3.22
N ASP A 49 17.67 4.55 -4.28
CA ASP A 49 16.50 4.10 -5.02
C ASP A 49 15.53 3.39 -4.07
N PRO A 50 14.21 3.52 -4.26
CA PRO A 50 13.24 2.80 -3.46
C PRO A 50 13.55 1.29 -3.48
N VAL A 51 13.66 0.67 -2.29
CA VAL A 51 13.89 -0.78 -2.15
C VAL A 51 12.79 -1.61 -2.84
N PHE A 52 11.57 -1.07 -2.83
CA PHE A 52 10.41 -1.63 -3.52
C PHE A 52 9.96 -0.65 -4.61
N SER A 53 9.70 -1.18 -5.80
CA SER A 53 9.23 -0.40 -6.96
C SER A 53 7.77 0.01 -6.81
N ALA A 54 6.99 -0.72 -6.00
CA ALA A 54 5.61 -0.36 -5.67
C ALA A 54 5.25 -0.75 -4.23
N PRO A 55 4.29 -0.05 -3.58
CA PRO A 55 3.90 -0.34 -2.20
C PRO A 55 3.41 -1.79 -1.96
N TRP A 56 2.82 -2.42 -2.96
CA TRP A 56 2.31 -3.79 -2.86
C TRP A 56 3.43 -4.83 -2.77
N GLU A 57 4.63 -4.54 -3.29
CA GLU A 57 5.78 -5.45 -3.22
C GLU A 57 6.26 -5.64 -1.78
N ALA A 58 6.31 -4.54 -1.02
CA ALA A 58 6.60 -4.59 0.42
C ALA A 58 5.56 -5.43 1.17
N GLN A 59 4.29 -5.35 0.76
CA GLN A 59 3.21 -6.16 1.35
C GLN A 59 3.38 -7.65 1.00
N ALA A 60 3.71 -7.98 -0.25
CA ALA A 60 3.98 -9.35 -0.67
C ALA A 60 5.18 -9.96 0.10
N PHE A 61 6.26 -9.20 0.24
CA PHE A 61 7.41 -9.60 1.07
C PHE A 61 6.99 -9.86 2.52
N ALA A 62 6.26 -8.93 3.13
CA ALA A 62 5.80 -9.08 4.51
C ALA A 62 4.89 -10.30 4.69
N LEU A 63 4.05 -10.63 3.70
CA LEU A 63 3.22 -11.83 3.71
C LEU A 63 4.09 -13.09 3.71
N VAL A 64 5.08 -13.19 2.81
CA VAL A 64 5.99 -14.36 2.75
C VAL A 64 6.68 -14.57 4.10
N VAL A 65 7.30 -13.52 4.66
CA VAL A 65 7.98 -13.60 5.95
C VAL A 65 7.01 -13.98 7.07
N SER A 66 5.83 -13.36 7.12
CA SER A 66 4.85 -13.64 8.18
C SER A 66 4.29 -15.07 8.12
N LEU A 67 4.14 -15.65 6.93
CA LEU A 67 3.67 -17.03 6.75
C LEU A 67 4.76 -18.04 7.10
N HIS A 68 6.01 -17.74 6.73
CA HIS A 68 7.18 -18.50 7.16
C HIS A 68 7.33 -18.50 8.68
N ASP A 69 7.26 -17.34 9.33
CA ASP A 69 7.45 -17.21 10.79
C ASP A 69 6.36 -17.96 11.58
N ARG A 70 5.19 -18.18 10.96
CA ARG A 70 4.11 -19.02 11.50
C ARG A 70 4.30 -20.50 11.24
N GLY A 71 5.39 -20.91 10.58
CA GLY A 71 5.72 -22.30 10.29
C GLY A 71 4.87 -22.92 9.18
N LEU A 72 4.22 -22.12 8.33
CA LEU A 72 3.41 -22.68 7.24
C LEU A 72 4.28 -23.34 6.17
N PHE A 73 5.48 -22.83 5.94
CA PHE A 73 6.49 -23.45 5.08
C PHE A 73 7.88 -23.07 5.58
N SER A 74 8.86 -23.89 5.25
CA SER A 74 10.29 -23.62 5.44
C SER A 74 10.86 -22.81 4.27
N TRP A 75 12.00 -22.15 4.50
CA TRP A 75 12.71 -21.44 3.42
C TRP A 75 13.17 -22.36 2.28
N SER A 76 13.47 -23.63 2.56
CA SER A 76 13.78 -24.62 1.51
C SER A 76 12.57 -24.91 0.62
N GLU A 77 11.41 -25.19 1.21
CA GLU A 77 10.18 -25.39 0.45
C GLU A 77 9.80 -24.15 -0.37
N TRP A 78 10.01 -22.96 0.19
CA TRP A 78 9.82 -21.70 -0.51
C TRP A 78 10.73 -21.59 -1.75
N ALA A 79 12.03 -21.82 -1.58
CA ALA A 79 13.00 -21.73 -2.67
C ALA A 79 12.70 -22.74 -3.79
N ASP A 80 12.34 -23.97 -3.43
CA ASP A 80 11.97 -25.02 -4.39
C ASP A 80 10.72 -24.63 -5.18
N ALA A 81 9.68 -24.15 -4.48
CA ALA A 81 8.43 -23.73 -5.11
C ALA A 81 8.61 -22.51 -6.02
N LEU A 82 9.36 -21.50 -5.58
CA LEU A 82 9.65 -20.30 -6.38
C LEU A 82 10.48 -20.63 -7.61
N GLY A 83 11.47 -21.51 -7.47
CA GLY A 83 12.27 -21.99 -8.59
C GLY A 83 11.43 -22.78 -9.59
N ALA A 84 10.50 -23.63 -9.12
CA ALA A 84 9.56 -24.33 -9.98
C ALA A 84 8.64 -23.36 -10.72
N GLU A 85 8.13 -22.32 -10.06
CA GLU A 85 7.26 -21.30 -10.64
C GLU A 85 7.97 -20.48 -11.73
N THR A 86 9.21 -20.04 -11.47
CA THR A 86 10.04 -19.35 -12.46
C THR A 86 10.32 -20.23 -13.68
N ARG A 87 10.66 -21.52 -13.48
CA ARG A 87 10.87 -22.46 -14.60
C ARG A 87 9.59 -22.70 -15.40
N ARG A 88 8.46 -22.84 -14.73
CA ARG A 88 7.15 -23.09 -15.35
C ARG A 88 6.68 -21.91 -16.21
N THR A 89 6.90 -20.68 -15.75
CA THR A 89 6.40 -19.47 -16.41
C THR A 89 7.42 -18.81 -17.34
N GLY A 90 8.70 -19.12 -17.20
CA GLY A 90 9.80 -18.43 -17.89
C GLY A 90 9.97 -16.97 -17.48
N ARG A 91 9.30 -16.52 -16.41
CA ARG A 91 9.39 -15.14 -15.92
C ARG A 91 10.55 -14.96 -14.95
N ALA A 92 11.07 -13.74 -14.87
CA ALA A 92 12.00 -13.37 -13.81
C ALA A 92 11.36 -13.56 -12.42
N THR A 93 12.19 -13.78 -11.42
CA THR A 93 11.78 -13.90 -10.02
C THR A 93 11.47 -12.51 -9.46
N ASP A 94 10.31 -11.97 -9.81
CA ASP A 94 9.77 -10.72 -9.30
C ASP A 94 8.73 -10.95 -8.17
N TYR A 95 8.21 -9.87 -7.59
CA TYR A 95 7.22 -9.98 -6.51
C TYR A 95 5.87 -10.56 -6.97
N ALA A 96 5.57 -10.59 -8.28
CA ALA A 96 4.38 -11.25 -8.79
C ALA A 96 4.58 -12.78 -8.79
N ALA A 97 5.77 -13.26 -9.14
CA ALA A 97 6.16 -14.65 -8.99
C ALA A 97 6.16 -15.08 -7.51
N TRP A 98 6.56 -14.19 -6.59
CA TRP A 98 6.46 -14.44 -5.15
C TRP A 98 5.00 -14.66 -4.72
N LEU A 99 4.09 -13.78 -5.16
CA LEU A 99 2.67 -13.90 -4.83
C LEU A 99 2.06 -15.21 -5.37
N ALA A 100 2.34 -15.56 -6.63
CA ALA A 100 1.89 -16.82 -7.21
C ALA A 100 2.43 -18.05 -6.45
N THR A 101 3.67 -17.97 -5.97
CA THR A 101 4.31 -19.04 -5.20
C THR A 101 3.64 -19.22 -3.85
N ILE A 102 3.37 -18.15 -3.09
CA ILE A 102 2.66 -18.29 -1.79
C ILE A 102 1.24 -18.80 -1.98
N GLU A 103 0.52 -18.36 -3.01
CA GLU A 103 -0.84 -18.86 -3.29
C GLU A 103 -0.83 -20.36 -3.56
N THR A 104 0.15 -20.84 -4.33
CA THR A 104 0.33 -22.28 -4.60
C THR A 104 0.65 -23.06 -3.33
N LEU A 105 1.58 -22.56 -2.50
CA LEU A 105 1.95 -23.20 -1.24
C LEU A 105 0.79 -23.28 -0.25
N LEU A 106 -0.04 -22.22 -0.18
CA LEU A 106 -1.21 -22.15 0.69
C LEU A 106 -2.36 -23.02 0.16
N ALA A 107 -2.56 -23.09 -1.16
CA ALA A 107 -3.54 -23.96 -1.79
C ALA A 107 -3.22 -25.45 -1.54
N ALA A 108 -1.95 -25.84 -1.70
CA ALA A 108 -1.50 -27.21 -1.41
C ALA A 108 -1.75 -27.65 0.04
N ARG A 109 -1.90 -26.68 0.96
CA ARG A 109 -2.18 -26.90 2.38
C ARG A 109 -3.66 -26.71 2.73
N GLY A 110 -4.52 -26.43 1.76
CA GLY A 110 -5.95 -26.19 1.97
C GLY A 110 -6.27 -24.88 2.72
N ILE A 111 -5.32 -23.95 2.80
CA ILE A 111 -5.48 -22.68 3.53
C ILE A 111 -6.11 -21.61 2.63
N ALA A 112 -5.73 -21.58 1.36
CA ALA A 112 -6.27 -20.65 0.36
C ALA A 112 -6.76 -21.43 -0.84
N ASP A 113 -8.08 -21.60 -0.94
CA ASP A 113 -8.72 -22.25 -2.08
C ASP A 113 -8.54 -21.40 -3.36
N PRO A 114 -7.99 -21.95 -4.46
CA PRO A 114 -7.79 -21.21 -5.71
C PRO A 114 -9.06 -20.60 -6.28
N ASP A 115 -10.20 -21.30 -6.19
CA ASP A 115 -11.48 -20.84 -6.72
C ASP A 115 -12.01 -19.68 -5.88
N ALA A 116 -12.01 -19.81 -4.55
CA ALA A 116 -12.36 -18.70 -3.65
C ALA A 116 -11.47 -17.46 -3.86
N LEU A 117 -10.19 -17.64 -4.18
CA LEU A 117 -9.28 -16.54 -4.46
C LEU A 117 -9.57 -15.89 -5.83
N ALA A 118 -9.90 -16.69 -6.85
CA ALA A 118 -10.35 -16.19 -8.15
C ALA A 118 -11.65 -15.37 -8.01
N ASP A 119 -12.63 -15.88 -7.26
CA ASP A 119 -13.87 -15.18 -6.95
C ASP A 119 -13.62 -13.87 -6.21
N ARG A 120 -12.69 -13.87 -5.25
CA ARG A 120 -12.32 -12.67 -4.50
C ARG A 120 -11.70 -11.60 -5.41
N ARG A 121 -10.82 -11.99 -6.34
CA ARG A 121 -10.25 -11.05 -7.33
C ARG A 121 -11.33 -10.50 -8.26
N ALA A 122 -12.23 -11.36 -8.75
CA ALA A 122 -13.33 -10.94 -9.59
C ALA A 122 -14.26 -9.94 -8.87
N ALA A 123 -14.60 -10.22 -7.60
CA ALA A 123 -15.38 -9.31 -6.76
C ALA A 123 -14.67 -7.98 -6.56
N PHE A 124 -13.36 -7.98 -6.28
CA PHE A 124 -12.60 -6.76 -6.12
C PHE A 124 -12.52 -5.94 -7.43
N ALA A 125 -12.37 -6.60 -8.59
CA ALA A 125 -12.37 -5.93 -9.88
C ALA A 125 -13.72 -5.27 -10.20
N ARG A 126 -14.83 -5.95 -9.91
CA ARG A 126 -16.17 -5.36 -10.05
C ARG A 126 -16.39 -4.19 -9.09
N ALA A 127 -15.99 -4.35 -7.82
CA ALA A 127 -16.04 -3.28 -6.83
C ALA A 127 -15.24 -2.05 -7.29
N ALA A 128 -14.03 -2.26 -7.80
CA ALA A 128 -13.19 -1.17 -8.33
C ALA A 128 -13.88 -0.45 -9.50
N ALA A 129 -14.48 -1.19 -10.43
CA ALA A 129 -15.22 -0.61 -11.56
C ALA A 129 -16.48 0.17 -11.15
N ALA A 130 -17.14 -0.24 -10.06
CA ALA A 130 -18.34 0.41 -9.53
C ALA A 130 -18.04 1.57 -8.57
N THR A 131 -16.79 1.76 -8.15
CA THR A 131 -16.41 2.80 -7.19
C THR A 131 -16.11 4.12 -7.93
N PRO A 132 -16.81 5.22 -7.62
CA PRO A 132 -16.47 6.53 -8.17
C PRO A 132 -15.04 6.95 -7.82
N HIS A 133 -14.40 7.70 -8.73
CA HIS A 133 -13.05 8.21 -8.49
C HIS A 133 -12.98 9.06 -7.21
N GLY A 134 -11.93 8.86 -6.41
CA GLY A 134 -11.74 9.54 -5.13
C GLY A 134 -12.35 8.81 -3.93
N GLU A 135 -13.22 7.83 -4.16
CA GLU A 135 -13.78 6.99 -3.10
C GLU A 135 -12.96 5.70 -2.90
N PRO A 136 -12.89 5.15 -1.67
CA PRO A 136 -12.17 3.92 -1.40
C PRO A 136 -12.90 2.70 -1.97
N ILE A 137 -12.14 1.80 -2.61
CA ILE A 137 -12.63 0.53 -3.13
C ILE A 137 -12.88 -0.41 -1.96
N ARG A 138 -14.14 -0.78 -1.72
CA ARG A 138 -14.56 -1.78 -0.74
C ARG A 138 -15.26 -2.92 -1.45
N LEU A 139 -15.15 -4.14 -0.94
CA LEU A 139 -15.85 -5.30 -1.53
C LEU A 139 -17.37 -5.16 -1.54
N ALA A 140 -17.94 -4.41 -0.60
CA ALA A 140 -19.37 -4.06 -0.60
C ALA A 140 -19.79 -3.19 -1.80
N ASN A 141 -18.82 -2.58 -2.50
CA ASN A 141 -19.10 -1.84 -3.73
C ASN A 141 -19.28 -2.77 -4.93
N ASP A 142 -19.01 -4.08 -4.81
CA ASP A 142 -19.29 -5.06 -5.87
C ASP A 142 -20.81 -5.12 -6.09
N PRO A 143 -21.33 -4.83 -7.30
CA PRO A 143 -22.77 -4.89 -7.58
C PRO A 143 -23.36 -6.30 -7.42
N LEU A 144 -22.51 -7.33 -7.45
CA LEU A 144 -22.89 -8.72 -7.21
C LEU A 144 -22.65 -9.16 -5.77
N SER A 145 -22.16 -8.27 -4.90
CA SER A 145 -22.09 -8.55 -3.47
C SER A 145 -23.52 -8.74 -2.97
N ARG A 146 -23.85 -9.98 -2.64
CA ARG A 146 -25.03 -10.27 -1.84
C ARG A 146 -24.66 -9.79 -0.44
N ASP A 147 -24.97 -8.55 -0.12
CA ASP A 147 -24.84 -8.07 1.26
C ASP A 147 -25.57 -9.08 2.16
N ARG A 148 -24.80 -9.73 3.05
CA ARG A 148 -25.37 -10.36 4.23
C ARG A 148 -25.90 -9.20 5.06
N ALA A 149 -27.23 -9.06 5.06
CA ALA A 149 -27.96 -8.28 6.05
C ALA A 149 -27.58 -8.69 7.47
#